data_AF-A0A1H2AYS0-F1
#
_entry.id   AF-A0A1H2AYS0-F1
#
_cell.length_a   1.000
_cell.length_b   1.000
_cell.length_c   1.000
_cell.angle_alpha   90.00
_cell.angle_beta   90.00
_cell.angle_gamma   90.00
#
_symmetry.space_group_name_H-M   'P 1'
#
loop_
_entity.id
_entity.type
_entity.pdbx_description
1 polymer ?
#
loop_
_entity_poly.entity_id
_entity_poly.type
_entity_poly.pdbx_seq_one_letter_code
_entity_poly.pdbx_strand_id
1 'polypeptide(L)'
;MSPPSAGKGPFTVTYAPPTILAARTFLLDGVPGLTPAEVGIVGDTGHANTGTSYHLGKKQLAANAYSIIESPRDRNGLTDAAAGLDIGDFSFKVRGKTHTLRTFSAWLVAACKAGTADTKDIREVIYSTDGKNVRRWDRLGRRTTGDSSHLFHTHLSYFRDSEKKGKTALFRRYLTETGLLKDE
;
A
#
# COMPACT_ATOMS: atom_id res chain seq x y z
N MET A 1 43.21 -7.99 14.36
CA MET A 1 42.62 -7.22 13.24
C MET A 1 41.68 -8.16 12.52
N SER A 2 40.36 -8.00 12.70
CA SER A 2 39.37 -8.79 11.96
C SER A 2 39.18 -8.17 10.57
N PRO A 3 39.01 -8.98 9.51
CA PRO A 3 38.83 -8.45 8.16
C PRO A 3 37.48 -7.73 8.02
N PRO A 4 37.38 -6.74 7.12
CA PRO A 4 36.15 -6.00 6.89
C PRO A 4 35.07 -6.91 6.29
N SER A 5 33.87 -6.83 6.87
CA SER A 5 32.65 -7.45 6.35
C SER A 5 32.43 -7.04 4.90
N ALA A 6 32.31 -8.03 4.02
CA ALA A 6 31.95 -7.85 2.62
C ALA A 6 30.65 -7.03 2.52
N GLY A 7 30.72 -5.87 1.86
CA GLY A 7 29.56 -5.07 1.52
C GLY A 7 28.62 -5.88 0.62
N LYS A 8 27.34 -5.93 0.98
CA LYS A 8 26.29 -6.51 0.13
C LYS A 8 26.08 -5.57 -1.06
N GLY A 9 26.37 -6.06 -2.27
CA GLY A 9 26.00 -5.45 -3.56
C GLY A 9 24.47 -5.39 -3.76
N PRO A 10 24.00 -4.80 -4.88
CA PRO A 10 22.72 -4.11 -4.96
C PRO A 10 21.51 -5.05 -4.85
N PHE A 11 20.64 -4.73 -3.90
CA PHE A 11 19.37 -5.37 -3.63
C PHE A 11 18.36 -5.11 -4.76
N THR A 12 18.31 -5.96 -5.79
CA THR A 12 17.14 -5.99 -6.69
C THR A 12 16.64 -7.42 -6.82
N VAL A 13 15.89 -7.85 -5.80
CA VAL A 13 15.03 -9.04 -5.91
C VAL A 13 13.57 -8.64 -6.08
N THR A 14 13.10 -7.65 -5.33
CA THR A 14 11.68 -7.26 -5.36
C THR A 14 11.35 -6.41 -6.59
N TYR A 15 10.23 -6.72 -7.27
CA TYR A 15 9.71 -5.91 -8.38
C TYR A 15 8.32 -5.34 -8.08
N ALA A 16 7.97 -4.22 -8.73
CA ALA A 16 6.61 -3.69 -8.72
C ALA A 16 5.74 -4.44 -9.76
N PRO A 17 4.67 -5.13 -9.36
CA PRO A 17 3.85 -5.86 -10.32
C PRO A 17 3.06 -4.90 -11.23
N PRO A 18 2.80 -5.26 -12.50
CA PRO A 18 2.13 -4.38 -13.46
C PRO A 18 0.79 -3.82 -12.98
N THR A 19 0.04 -4.58 -12.16
CA THR A 19 -1.27 -4.17 -11.64
C THR A 19 -1.19 -3.06 -10.59
N ILE A 20 -0.15 -3.05 -9.75
CA ILE A 20 0.09 -1.98 -8.78
C ILE A 20 0.74 -0.78 -9.48
N LEU A 21 1.61 -1.01 -10.48
CA LEU A 21 2.10 0.07 -11.34
C LEU A 21 0.96 0.80 -12.06
N ALA A 22 -0.02 0.07 -12.59
CA ALA A 22 -1.20 0.66 -13.20
C ALA A 22 -2.01 1.51 -12.20
N ALA A 23 -2.16 1.05 -10.95
CA ALA A 23 -2.79 1.85 -9.90
C ALA A 23 -1.99 3.11 -9.56
N ARG A 24 -0.66 3.01 -9.49
CA ARG A 24 0.23 4.16 -9.27
C ARG A 24 0.09 5.19 -10.38
N THR A 25 0.18 4.77 -11.65
CA THR A 25 -0.01 5.67 -12.80
C THR A 25 -1.38 6.33 -12.75
N PHE A 26 -2.45 5.56 -12.50
CA PHE A 26 -3.80 6.10 -12.40
C PHE A 26 -3.95 7.16 -11.31
N LEU A 27 -3.31 6.96 -10.15
CA LEU A 27 -3.30 7.94 -9.07
C LEU A 27 -2.51 9.20 -9.43
N LEU A 28 -1.33 9.05 -10.03
CA LEU A 28 -0.47 10.17 -10.43
C LEU A 28 -1.13 11.04 -11.50
N ASP A 29 -1.85 10.42 -12.43
CA ASP A 29 -2.56 11.14 -13.50
C ASP A 29 -3.86 11.80 -12.98
N GLY A 30 -4.49 11.20 -11.97
CA GLY A 30 -5.84 11.56 -11.52
C GLY A 30 -5.92 12.41 -10.25
N VAL A 31 -4.91 12.40 -9.38
CA VAL A 31 -4.91 13.11 -8.09
C VAL A 31 -3.95 14.31 -8.15
N PRO A 32 -4.47 15.55 -8.11
CA PRO A 32 -3.62 16.73 -8.06
C PRO A 32 -2.73 16.73 -6.80
N GLY A 33 -1.44 17.03 -7.01
CA GLY A 33 -0.45 17.18 -5.93
C GLY A 33 0.31 15.90 -5.57
N LEU A 34 -0.11 14.72 -6.03
CA LEU A 34 0.72 13.52 -5.90
C LEU A 34 1.94 13.59 -6.82
N THR A 35 3.07 13.15 -6.30
CA THR A 35 4.31 12.97 -7.08
C THR A 35 4.71 11.50 -7.09
N PRO A 36 5.60 11.05 -8.00
CA PRO A 36 6.09 9.69 -7.97
C PRO A 36 6.69 9.27 -6.60
N ALA A 37 7.29 10.20 -5.85
CA ALA A 37 7.82 9.92 -4.52
C ALA A 37 6.73 9.66 -3.47
N GLU A 38 5.55 10.24 -3.65
CA GLU A 38 4.38 10.05 -2.78
C GLU A 38 3.64 8.74 -3.08
N VAL A 39 3.99 7.99 -4.13
CA VAL A 39 3.31 6.74 -4.48
C VAL A 39 4.31 5.59 -4.56
N GLY A 40 4.61 5.00 -3.41
CA GLY A 40 5.64 3.97 -3.22
C GLY A 40 5.13 2.55 -3.46
N ILE A 41 5.97 1.66 -3.98
CA ILE A 41 5.61 0.24 -4.24
C ILE A 41 6.68 -0.71 -3.72
N VAL A 42 7.95 -0.52 -4.13
CA VAL A 42 9.05 -1.40 -3.75
C VAL A 42 9.77 -0.82 -2.54
N GLY A 43 10.08 -1.68 -1.58
CA GLY A 43 10.67 -1.29 -0.31
C GLY A 43 12.15 -0.99 -0.46
N ASP A 44 12.64 -0.10 0.39
CA ASP A 44 14.04 0.24 0.53
C ASP A 44 14.79 -0.73 1.48
N THR A 45 16.03 -0.36 1.82
CA THR A 45 16.85 -1.10 2.78
C THR A 45 16.22 -1.18 4.16
N GLY A 46 15.49 -0.15 4.61
CA GLY A 46 14.77 -0.15 5.89
C GLY A 46 13.75 -1.28 5.95
N HIS A 47 12.95 -1.42 4.88
CA HIS A 47 12.04 -2.56 4.72
C HIS A 47 12.80 -3.88 4.75
N ALA A 48 13.83 -4.01 3.91
CA ALA A 48 14.60 -5.25 3.77
C ALA A 48 15.24 -5.71 5.09
N ASN A 49 15.69 -4.77 5.93
CA ASN A 49 16.26 -5.08 7.24
C ASN A 49 15.26 -5.70 8.21
N THR A 50 13.98 -5.32 8.12
CA THR A 50 12.92 -5.94 8.94
C THR A 50 12.45 -7.29 8.37
N GLY A 51 12.50 -7.46 7.05
CA GLY A 51 12.08 -8.68 6.37
C GLY A 51 10.59 -9.01 6.49
N THR A 52 9.71 -8.06 6.87
CA THR A 52 8.29 -8.37 7.12
C THR A 52 7.29 -7.55 6.30
N SER A 53 7.76 -6.56 5.54
CA SER A 53 6.88 -5.64 4.81
C SER A 53 6.26 -6.21 3.53
N TYR A 54 5.06 -5.74 3.19
CA TYR A 54 4.43 -6.01 1.90
C TYR A 54 5.15 -5.34 0.72
N HIS A 55 6.02 -4.36 0.97
CA HIS A 55 6.90 -3.79 -0.05
C HIS A 55 8.05 -4.72 -0.46
N LEU A 56 8.16 -5.90 0.16
CA LEU A 56 9.16 -6.91 -0.14
C LEU A 56 8.55 -8.11 -0.88
N GLY A 57 9.32 -8.65 -1.81
CA GLY A 57 9.13 -9.95 -2.44
C GLY A 57 9.76 -11.08 -1.64
N LYS A 58 9.48 -12.31 -2.07
CA LYS A 58 9.81 -13.56 -1.37
C LYS A 58 11.24 -13.63 -0.85
N LYS A 59 12.29 -13.39 -1.66
CA LYS A 59 13.67 -13.60 -1.16
C LYS A 59 14.13 -12.54 -0.16
N GLN A 60 13.38 -11.45 0.04
CA GLN A 60 13.67 -10.43 1.05
C GLN A 60 12.81 -10.60 2.31
N LEU A 61 11.81 -11.49 2.30
CA LEU A 61 11.00 -11.76 3.47
C LEU A 61 11.69 -12.77 4.40
N ALA A 62 11.59 -12.51 5.71
CA ALA A 62 11.84 -13.51 6.72
C ALA A 62 10.85 -14.67 6.57
N ALA A 63 11.30 -15.90 6.77
CA ALA A 63 10.46 -17.10 6.61
C ALA A 63 9.20 -17.09 7.51
N ASN A 64 9.30 -16.42 8.67
CA ASN A 64 8.21 -16.24 9.63
C ASN A 64 7.49 -14.89 9.50
N ALA A 65 7.71 -14.14 8.42
CA ALA A 65 7.00 -12.89 8.18
C ALA A 65 5.49 -13.12 8.28
N TYR A 66 4.79 -12.22 8.95
CA TYR A 66 3.38 -12.41 9.27
C TYR A 66 2.51 -12.57 8.02
N SER A 67 2.86 -11.90 6.93
CA SER A 67 2.23 -12.09 5.63
C SER A 67 2.25 -13.56 5.20
N ILE A 68 3.30 -14.32 5.48
CA ILE A 68 3.41 -15.74 5.13
C ILE A 68 2.63 -16.63 6.11
N ILE A 69 2.70 -16.34 7.41
CA ILE A 69 2.18 -17.26 8.43
C ILE A 69 0.70 -17.04 8.78
N GLU A 70 0.18 -15.83 8.61
CA GLU A 70 -1.20 -15.48 9.02
C GLU A 70 -2.26 -15.80 7.95
N SER A 71 -1.85 -15.98 6.69
CA SER A 71 -2.76 -15.97 5.54
C SER A 71 -2.37 -16.98 4.46
N PRO A 72 -3.22 -17.96 4.14
CA PRO A 72 -3.01 -18.86 3.00
C PRO A 72 -2.96 -18.11 1.66
N ARG A 73 -3.75 -17.02 1.51
CA ARG A 73 -3.74 -16.19 0.30
C ARG A 73 -2.37 -15.56 0.05
N ASP A 74 -1.69 -15.15 1.11
CA ASP A 74 -0.37 -14.56 0.99
C ASP A 74 0.73 -15.61 0.82
N ARG A 75 0.65 -16.72 1.57
CA ARG A 75 1.58 -17.85 1.47
C ARG A 75 1.59 -18.47 0.09
N ASN A 76 0.40 -18.77 -0.45
CA ASN A 76 0.25 -19.48 -1.71
C ASN A 76 0.52 -18.57 -2.92
N GLY A 77 0.32 -17.25 -2.77
CA GLY A 77 0.60 -16.25 -3.79
C GLY A 77 2.02 -15.67 -3.74
N LEU A 78 2.94 -16.28 -2.97
CA LEU A 78 4.23 -15.67 -2.67
C LEU A 78 5.20 -15.72 -3.87
N THR A 79 5.46 -14.55 -4.45
CA THR A 79 6.42 -14.30 -5.53
C THR A 79 7.45 -13.25 -5.10
N ASP A 80 8.37 -12.87 -5.99
CA ASP A 80 9.27 -11.73 -5.80
C ASP A 80 8.59 -10.36 -6.07
N ALA A 81 7.27 -10.31 -6.24
CA ALA A 81 6.53 -9.06 -6.35
C ALA A 81 6.35 -8.38 -4.98
N ALA A 82 6.44 -7.05 -4.98
CA ALA A 82 5.86 -6.23 -3.93
C ALA A 82 4.32 -6.33 -3.98
N ALA A 83 3.71 -6.29 -2.81
CA ALA A 83 2.25 -6.28 -2.63
C ALA A 83 1.80 -5.07 -1.78
N GLY A 84 2.70 -4.13 -1.51
CA GLY A 84 2.45 -2.86 -0.84
C GLY A 84 2.26 -1.71 -1.83
N LEU A 85 1.42 -0.74 -1.46
CA LEU A 85 1.26 0.54 -2.14
C LEU A 85 1.13 1.63 -1.08
N ASP A 86 2.09 2.56 -1.05
CA ASP A 86 2.01 3.75 -0.22
C ASP A 86 1.41 4.90 -1.02
N ILE A 87 0.60 5.71 -0.35
CA ILE A 87 0.06 6.97 -0.87
C ILE A 87 0.34 8.04 0.18
N GLY A 88 1.21 8.97 -0.18
CA GLY A 88 1.64 10.08 0.64
C GLY A 88 0.71 11.28 0.56
N ASP A 89 1.22 12.45 0.94
CA ASP A 89 0.38 13.61 1.17
C ASP A 89 -0.08 14.27 -0.12
N PHE A 90 -1.32 14.74 -0.12
CA PHE A 90 -1.90 15.54 -1.19
C PHE A 90 -3.03 16.40 -0.61
N SER A 91 -3.34 17.48 -1.32
CA SER A 91 -4.47 18.34 -0.98
C SER A 91 -5.01 19.00 -2.24
N PHE A 92 -6.30 18.80 -2.51
CA PHE A 92 -6.98 19.48 -3.61
C PHE A 92 -8.40 19.86 -3.20
N LYS A 93 -8.99 20.80 -3.94
CA LYS A 93 -10.38 21.23 -3.74
C LYS A 93 -11.19 20.95 -4.99
N VAL A 94 -12.31 20.25 -4.84
CA VAL A 94 -13.26 19.97 -5.92
C VAL A 94 -14.68 20.10 -5.36
N ARG A 95 -15.59 20.72 -6.13
CA ARG A 95 -16.99 20.95 -5.72
C ARG A 95 -17.13 21.58 -4.32
N GLY A 96 -16.23 22.50 -3.98
CA GLY A 96 -16.23 23.20 -2.69
C GLY A 96 -15.67 22.41 -1.51
N LYS A 97 -15.34 21.11 -1.67
CA LYS A 97 -14.79 20.26 -0.62
C LYS A 97 -13.28 20.10 -0.77
N THR A 98 -12.57 20.13 0.36
CA THR A 98 -11.13 19.82 0.41
C THR A 98 -10.94 18.33 0.62
N HIS A 99 -10.13 17.73 -0.24
CA HIS A 99 -9.74 16.33 -0.18
C HIS A 99 -8.24 16.26 0.10
N THR A 100 -7.91 15.55 1.17
CA THR A 100 -6.54 15.32 1.61
C THR A 100 -6.27 13.83 1.77
N LEU A 101 -5.00 13.46 2.00
CA LEU A 101 -4.61 12.12 2.43
C LEU A 101 -5.54 11.59 3.54
N ARG A 102 -5.85 12.41 4.55
CA ARG A 102 -6.67 12.02 5.71
C ARG A 102 -8.10 11.66 5.34
N THR A 103 -8.71 12.48 4.49
CA THR A 103 -10.08 12.22 4.00
C THR A 103 -10.13 10.98 3.12
N PHE A 104 -9.07 10.75 2.32
CA PHE A 104 -8.92 9.54 1.53
C PHE A 104 -8.73 8.30 2.41
N SER A 105 -7.88 8.35 3.45
CA SER A 105 -7.69 7.23 4.38
C SER A 105 -9.01 6.83 5.04
N ALA A 106 -9.79 7.82 5.49
CA ALA A 106 -11.09 7.59 6.10
C ALA A 106 -12.08 6.92 5.13
N TRP A 107 -12.15 7.45 3.89
CA TRP A 107 -12.99 6.90 2.82
C TRP A 107 -12.60 5.46 2.47
N LEU A 108 -11.30 5.21 2.28
CA LEU A 108 -10.73 3.91 1.92
C LEU A 108 -11.08 2.84 2.97
N VAL A 109 -10.89 3.16 4.24
CA VAL A 109 -11.18 2.23 5.33
C VAL A 109 -12.68 2.00 5.47
N ALA A 110 -13.52 3.01 5.23
CA ALA A 110 -14.96 2.83 5.19
C ALA A 110 -15.37 1.85 4.07
N ALA A 111 -14.82 1.99 2.86
CA ALA A 111 -15.04 1.05 1.76
C ALA A 111 -14.58 -0.37 2.10
N CYS A 112 -13.41 -0.51 2.74
CA CYS A 112 -12.89 -1.80 3.17
C CYS A 112 -13.79 -2.49 4.22
N LYS A 113 -14.29 -1.72 5.19
CA LYS A 113 -15.26 -2.19 6.20
C LYS A 113 -16.61 -2.59 5.60
N ALA A 114 -17.07 -1.83 4.60
CA ALA A 114 -18.30 -2.14 3.87
C ALA A 114 -18.13 -3.35 2.93
N GLY A 115 -16.90 -3.82 2.69
CA GLY A 115 -16.63 -4.98 1.84
C GLY A 115 -16.96 -4.76 0.37
N THR A 116 -16.79 -3.53 -0.13
CA THR A 116 -17.04 -3.20 -1.54
C THR A 116 -16.21 -4.08 -2.46
N ALA A 117 -16.72 -4.39 -3.65
CA ALA A 117 -16.13 -5.39 -4.53
C ALA A 117 -14.65 -5.13 -4.87
N ASP A 118 -14.29 -3.86 -5.03
CA ASP A 118 -12.95 -3.33 -5.32
C ASP A 118 -11.97 -3.37 -4.13
N THR A 119 -12.40 -3.76 -2.92
CA THR A 119 -11.55 -3.89 -1.72
C THR A 119 -11.26 -5.34 -1.31
N LYS A 120 -11.83 -6.33 -2.02
CA LYS A 120 -11.74 -7.76 -1.65
C LYS A 120 -10.31 -8.30 -1.62
N ASP A 121 -9.40 -7.68 -2.39
CA ASP A 121 -7.99 -8.06 -2.45
C ASP A 121 -7.10 -7.24 -1.51
N ILE A 122 -7.65 -6.27 -0.77
CA ILE A 122 -6.91 -5.53 0.26
C ILE A 122 -6.87 -6.38 1.53
N ARG A 123 -5.64 -6.68 1.97
CA ARG A 123 -5.33 -7.39 3.21
C ARG A 123 -5.38 -6.44 4.40
N GLU A 124 -4.72 -5.30 4.30
CA GLU A 124 -4.68 -4.31 5.37
C GLU A 124 -4.47 -2.89 4.83
N VAL A 125 -4.88 -1.92 5.64
CA VAL A 125 -4.62 -0.49 5.45
C VAL A 125 -4.05 0.04 6.75
N ILE A 126 -2.86 0.62 6.73
CA ILE A 126 -2.25 1.33 7.87
C ILE A 126 -2.29 2.83 7.55
N TYR A 127 -2.85 3.62 8.47
CA TYR A 127 -3.24 4.99 8.15
C TYR A 127 -3.33 5.88 9.38
N SER A 128 -3.43 7.18 9.14
CA SER A 128 -3.80 8.18 10.14
C SER A 128 -4.81 9.16 9.55
N THR A 129 -5.90 9.41 10.29
CA THR A 129 -6.96 10.38 9.91
C THR A 129 -6.77 11.75 10.55
N ASP A 130 -5.85 11.88 11.51
CA ASP A 130 -5.59 13.10 12.27
C ASP A 130 -4.11 13.53 12.24
N GLY A 131 -3.25 12.73 11.60
CA GLY A 131 -1.80 12.97 11.57
C GLY A 131 -1.11 12.74 12.93
N LYS A 132 -1.81 12.15 13.91
CA LYS A 132 -1.31 11.96 15.29
C LYS A 132 -1.39 10.51 15.75
N ASN A 133 -2.44 9.80 15.35
CA ASN A 133 -2.68 8.42 15.72
C ASN A 133 -2.61 7.51 14.50
N VAL A 134 -1.77 6.47 14.59
CA VAL A 134 -1.71 5.40 13.60
C VAL A 134 -2.75 4.35 13.93
N ARG A 135 -3.45 3.89 12.91
CA ARG A 135 -4.49 2.85 12.98
C ARG A 135 -4.24 1.82 11.90
N ARG A 136 -4.75 0.61 12.10
CA ARG A 136 -4.81 -0.42 11.06
C ARG A 136 -6.23 -0.91 10.89
N TRP A 137 -6.67 -0.98 9.65
CA TRP A 137 -7.76 -1.87 9.26
C TRP A 137 -7.16 -3.16 8.69
N ASP A 138 -7.62 -4.29 9.19
CA ASP A 138 -7.02 -5.60 8.97
C ASP A 138 -8.11 -6.60 8.60
N ARG A 139 -8.12 -7.10 7.35
CA ARG A 139 -9.19 -8.01 6.91
C ARG A 139 -9.24 -9.31 7.71
N LEU A 140 -8.11 -9.74 8.27
CA LEU A 140 -8.04 -10.96 9.07
C LEU A 140 -8.36 -10.73 10.56
N GLY A 141 -8.52 -9.48 11.00
CA GLY A 141 -8.77 -9.13 12.40
C GLY A 141 -7.63 -9.43 13.35
N ARG A 142 -6.39 -9.61 12.86
CA ARG A 142 -5.22 -10.03 13.65
C ARG A 142 -4.36 -8.87 14.15
N ARG A 143 -4.48 -7.70 13.52
CA ARG A 143 -3.59 -6.55 13.77
C ARG A 143 -4.39 -5.25 13.85
N THR A 144 -3.94 -4.31 14.70
CA THR A 144 -4.72 -3.10 15.05
C THR A 144 -3.99 -1.77 14.87
N THR A 145 -2.66 -1.77 14.73
CA THR A 145 -1.85 -0.54 14.62
C THR A 145 -0.63 -0.71 13.69
N GLY A 146 0.16 0.33 13.47
CA GLY A 146 1.44 0.34 12.75
C GLY A 146 2.46 1.27 13.41
N ASP A 147 3.63 1.43 12.81
CA ASP A 147 4.64 2.39 13.28
C ASP A 147 4.31 3.83 12.87
N SER A 148 5.04 4.80 13.45
CA SER A 148 4.81 6.23 13.28
C SER A 148 5.06 6.78 11.88
N SER A 149 5.71 6.05 10.96
CA SER A 149 5.91 6.54 9.59
C SER A 149 4.57 6.75 8.86
N HIS A 150 3.57 5.94 9.20
CA HIS A 150 2.20 5.99 8.68
C HIS A 150 1.40 7.21 9.18
N LEU A 151 2.01 8.08 9.99
CA LEU A 151 1.46 9.41 10.23
C LEU A 151 1.49 10.26 8.96
N PHE A 152 2.38 9.99 8.01
CA PHE A 152 2.61 10.85 6.84
C PHE A 152 2.16 10.22 5.51
N HIS A 153 1.78 8.95 5.51
CA HIS A 153 1.25 8.26 4.32
C HIS A 153 0.19 7.22 4.73
N THR A 154 -0.60 6.77 3.77
CA THR A 154 -1.48 5.60 3.89
C THR A 154 -0.83 4.42 3.19
N HIS A 155 -0.59 3.34 3.93
CA HIS A 155 -0.08 2.09 3.40
C HIS A 155 -1.24 1.13 3.09
N LEU A 156 -1.27 0.57 1.89
CA LEU A 156 -2.15 -0.51 1.49
C LEU A 156 -1.33 -1.77 1.26
N SER A 157 -1.73 -2.88 1.90
CA SER A 157 -1.26 -4.21 1.54
C SER A 157 -2.34 -4.96 0.77
N TYR A 158 -1.98 -5.51 -0.38
CA TYR A 158 -2.82 -6.45 -1.11
C TYR A 158 -2.45 -7.89 -0.74
N PHE A 159 -3.43 -8.79 -0.76
CA PHE A 159 -3.12 -10.22 -0.68
C PHE A 159 -2.21 -10.62 -1.84
N ARG A 160 -1.17 -11.41 -1.58
CA ARG A 160 -0.17 -11.76 -2.61
C ARG A 160 -0.74 -12.61 -3.74
N ASP A 161 -1.74 -13.46 -3.49
CA ASP A 161 -2.46 -14.18 -4.56
C ASP A 161 -3.23 -13.27 -5.53
N SER A 162 -3.37 -11.98 -5.22
CA SER A 162 -4.05 -11.02 -6.06
C SER A 162 -3.11 -10.28 -7.01
N GLU A 163 -1.82 -10.65 -7.08
CA GLU A 163 -0.80 -9.96 -7.90
C GLU A 163 -1.28 -9.62 -9.32
N LYS A 164 -1.97 -10.56 -9.98
CA LYS A 164 -2.44 -10.41 -11.37
C LYS A 164 -3.81 -9.73 -11.51
N LYS A 165 -4.49 -9.40 -10.41
CA LYS A 165 -5.81 -8.73 -10.44
C LYS A 165 -5.65 -7.22 -10.46
N GLY A 166 -6.46 -6.54 -11.26
CA GLY A 166 -6.42 -5.08 -11.39
C GLY A 166 -6.65 -4.34 -10.06
N LYS A 167 -5.92 -3.24 -9.86
CA LYS A 167 -5.96 -2.43 -8.62
C LYS A 167 -6.49 -1.01 -8.81
N THR A 168 -6.92 -0.66 -10.03
CA THR A 168 -7.38 0.68 -10.40
C THR A 168 -8.83 0.97 -10.02
N ALA A 169 -9.69 -0.05 -9.91
CA ALA A 169 -11.13 0.12 -9.72
C ALA A 169 -11.49 0.95 -8.47
N LEU A 170 -10.79 0.71 -7.36
CA LEU A 170 -10.95 1.45 -6.11
C LEU A 170 -10.67 2.94 -6.29
N PHE A 171 -9.54 3.25 -6.92
CA PHE A 171 -9.11 4.64 -7.14
C PHE A 171 -10.00 5.33 -8.15
N ARG A 172 -10.44 4.62 -9.20
CA ARG A 172 -11.43 5.15 -10.16
C ARG A 172 -12.70 5.58 -9.43
N ARG A 173 -13.25 4.72 -8.57
CA ARG A 173 -14.43 5.05 -7.77
C ARG A 173 -14.19 6.25 -6.85
N TYR A 174 -13.04 6.33 -6.18
CA TYR A 174 -12.69 7.50 -5.38
C TYR A 174 -12.69 8.80 -6.21
N LEU A 175 -12.00 8.82 -7.36
CA LEU A 175 -11.94 10.00 -8.22
C LEU A 175 -13.32 10.39 -8.77
N THR A 176 -14.16 9.40 -9.11
CA THR A 176 -15.55 9.63 -9.53
C THR A 176 -16.39 10.24 -8.39
N GLU A 177 -16.39 9.63 -7.20
CA GLU A 177 -17.19 10.09 -6.05
C GLU A 177 -16.77 11.51 -5.58
N THR A 178 -15.48 11.84 -5.69
CA THR A 178 -14.97 13.20 -5.41
C THR A 178 -15.30 14.19 -6.53
N GLY A 179 -15.57 13.70 -7.74
CA GLY A 179 -15.85 14.52 -8.92
C GLY A 179 -14.61 14.98 -9.67
N LEU A 180 -13.44 14.37 -9.41
CA LEU A 180 -12.24 14.55 -10.23
C LEU A 180 -12.33 13.80 -11.56
N LEU A 181 -13.00 12.66 -11.56
CA LEU A 181 -13.34 11.92 -12.77
C LEU A 181 -14.84 12.09 -13.05
N LYS A 182 -15.21 12.26 -14.32
CA LYS A 182 -16.62 12.23 -14.73
C LYS A 182 -17.07 10.77 -14.85
N ASP A 183 -18.33 10.51 -14.55
CA ASP A 183 -18.98 9.25 -14.95
C ASP A 183 -18.94 9.16 -16.48
N GLU A 184 -18.53 8.00 -17.01
CA GLU A 184 -18.68 7.66 -18.43
C GLU A 184 -20.14 7.32 -18.74
#